data_AF-A0A1I0E579-F1
#
_entry.id   AF-A0A1I0E579-F1
#
_cell.length_a   1.000
_cell.length_b   1.000
_cell.length_c   1.000
_cell.angle_alpha   90.00
_cell.angle_beta   90.00
_cell.angle_gamma   90.00
#
_symmetry.space_group_name_H-M   'P 1'
#
loop_
_entity.id
_entity.type
_entity.pdbx_description
1 polymer ?
#
loop_
_entity_poly.entity_id
_entity_poly.type
_entity_poly.pdbx_seq_one_letter_code
_entity_poly.pdbx_strand_id
1 'polypeptide(L)'
;MLKGKCVVLGVTGSIAAYKIASLASALVKLGADVNVIMTKNATNFINPITFETLTSNKCLVDTFDRNFQFNVEHVALAKRADIFMVAPASANVIGKMAHGIADDMLTTTILAAKCKKLVSPAMNTNMFENQIVQDNLETLRKYGFEIINPANGYLACGDTGAGKMPEPEVLLQYILRELAHDHDLVGKKVLVTAGPTEEAIDPVRYITNHSTGKMGYAIAKAAMERGADVTLVSGPVAIESPMFVNVVPVRSAAEMAEVVKNAAGECDIIIKSAAVADYRPINVATEKIKKKDGEASCIELERTEDILAYLGAHRKEGQFICGFSMETENMLENSSAKLKKKNVDMIVANNLRTRGAGFGTDTNVVTLITADGAKELPIMTKEEVAQAIFDEIVGR
;
A
#
# COMPACT_ATOMS: atom_id res chain seq x y z
N MET A 1 -3.55 10.62 -10.75
CA MET A 1 -2.48 10.02 -9.94
C MET A 1 -1.17 9.99 -10.72
N LEU A 2 -1.14 9.47 -11.95
CA LEU A 2 0.12 9.30 -12.71
C LEU A 2 0.32 10.30 -13.86
N LYS A 3 -0.33 11.48 -13.81
CA LYS A 3 -0.22 12.48 -14.88
C LYS A 3 1.23 12.94 -15.03
N GLY A 4 1.72 12.93 -16.27
CA GLY A 4 3.09 13.33 -16.59
C GLY A 4 4.16 12.27 -16.27
N LYS A 5 3.77 11.10 -15.77
CA LYS A 5 4.69 9.97 -15.54
C LYS A 5 4.75 9.07 -16.78
N CYS A 6 5.96 8.73 -17.20
CA CYS A 6 6.23 7.81 -18.31
C CYS A 6 6.53 6.41 -17.79
N VAL A 7 5.67 5.45 -18.15
CA VAL A 7 5.80 4.04 -17.75
C VAL A 7 6.16 3.20 -18.96
N VAL A 8 7.28 2.47 -18.89
CA VAL A 8 7.67 1.52 -19.94
C VAL A 8 7.33 0.09 -19.51
N LEU A 9 6.54 -0.60 -20.33
CA LEU A 9 6.18 -2.00 -20.15
C LEU A 9 6.92 -2.86 -21.18
N GLY A 10 7.85 -3.69 -20.70
CA GLY A 10 8.54 -4.72 -21.47
C GLY A 10 7.78 -6.05 -21.45
N VAL A 11 7.27 -6.50 -22.59
CA VAL A 11 6.49 -7.75 -22.70
C VAL A 11 7.31 -8.82 -23.41
N THR A 12 7.49 -9.96 -22.75
CA THR A 12 8.30 -11.06 -23.29
C THR A 12 7.44 -12.28 -23.65
N GLY A 13 8.03 -13.25 -24.37
CA GLY A 13 7.33 -14.45 -24.82
C GLY A 13 6.85 -15.34 -23.66
N SER A 14 5.58 -15.20 -23.30
CA SER A 14 4.91 -15.99 -22.26
C SER A 14 3.41 -15.97 -22.48
N ILE A 15 2.72 -17.04 -22.11
CA ILE A 15 1.25 -17.12 -22.17
C ILE A 15 0.58 -16.03 -21.34
N ALA A 16 1.25 -15.48 -20.33
CA ALA A 16 0.72 -14.39 -19.51
C ALA A 16 0.76 -13.01 -20.20
N ALA A 17 1.32 -12.88 -21.41
CA ALA A 17 1.49 -11.60 -22.10
C ALA A 17 0.16 -10.85 -22.31
N TYR A 18 -0.95 -11.56 -22.53
CA TYR A 18 -2.26 -10.93 -22.71
C TYR A 18 -2.72 -10.14 -21.48
N LYS A 19 -2.30 -10.54 -20.26
CA LYS A 19 -2.69 -9.87 -19.01
C LYS A 19 -2.16 -8.44 -18.93
N ILE A 20 -1.07 -8.15 -19.64
CA ILE A 20 -0.44 -6.82 -19.65
C ILE A 20 -1.32 -5.79 -20.35
N ALA A 21 -2.23 -6.20 -21.24
CA ALA A 21 -3.22 -5.29 -21.82
C ALA A 21 -4.10 -4.65 -20.73
N SER A 22 -4.47 -5.42 -19.69
CA SER A 22 -5.24 -4.90 -18.54
C SER A 22 -4.41 -3.87 -17.75
N LEU A 23 -3.15 -4.19 -17.47
CA LEU A 23 -2.23 -3.28 -16.76
C LEU A 23 -2.02 -1.97 -17.55
N ALA A 24 -1.76 -2.06 -18.86
CA ALA A 24 -1.61 -0.90 -19.72
C ALA A 24 -2.87 -0.01 -19.71
N SER A 25 -4.06 -0.63 -19.84
CA SER A 25 -5.33 0.09 -19.77
C SER A 25 -5.52 0.78 -18.41
N ALA A 26 -5.20 0.11 -17.30
CA ALA A 26 -5.31 0.69 -15.96
C ALA A 26 -4.38 1.90 -15.76
N LEU A 27 -3.12 1.80 -16.22
CA LEU A 27 -2.15 2.89 -16.14
C LEU A 27 -2.57 4.11 -16.96
N VAL A 28 -3.08 3.91 -18.18
CA VAL A 28 -3.62 4.99 -19.02
C VAL A 28 -4.81 5.67 -18.35
N LYS A 29 -5.74 4.90 -17.75
CA LYS A 29 -6.87 5.46 -16.98
C LYS A 29 -6.43 6.31 -15.79
N LEU A 30 -5.28 5.99 -15.19
CA LEU A 30 -4.68 6.77 -14.10
C LEU A 30 -3.87 7.99 -14.57
N GLY A 31 -3.73 8.14 -15.89
CA GLY A 31 -3.14 9.29 -16.57
C GLY A 31 -1.66 9.13 -16.95
N ALA A 32 -1.09 7.93 -16.88
CA ALA A 32 0.31 7.68 -17.26
C ALA A 32 0.50 7.71 -18.79
N ASP A 33 1.67 8.16 -19.25
CA ASP A 33 2.17 7.96 -20.61
C ASP A 33 2.79 6.56 -20.70
N VAL A 34 2.05 5.61 -21.27
CA VAL A 34 2.43 4.18 -21.27
C VAL A 34 3.07 3.82 -22.61
N ASN A 35 4.31 3.36 -22.58
CA ASN A 35 5.05 2.91 -23.76
C ASN A 35 5.32 1.41 -23.64
N VAL A 36 4.98 0.65 -24.68
CA VAL A 36 5.11 -0.82 -24.67
C VAL A 36 6.22 -1.25 -25.61
N ILE A 37 7.13 -2.08 -25.10
CA ILE A 37 8.17 -2.74 -25.90
C ILE A 37 7.95 -4.25 -25.82
N MET A 38 7.77 -4.89 -26.97
CA MET A 38 7.58 -6.33 -27.05
C MET A 38 8.81 -7.01 -27.64
N THR A 39 9.17 -8.18 -27.10
CA THR A 39 10.07 -9.09 -27.83
C THR A 39 9.36 -9.68 -29.04
N LYS A 40 10.10 -10.09 -30.08
CA LYS A 40 9.53 -10.84 -31.23
C LYS A 40 8.75 -12.10 -30.80
N ASN A 41 9.17 -12.76 -29.72
CA ASN A 41 8.44 -13.94 -29.22
C ASN A 41 7.11 -13.58 -28.55
N ALA A 42 7.00 -12.40 -27.95
CA ALA A 42 5.75 -11.94 -27.33
C ALA A 42 4.64 -11.70 -28.35
N THR A 43 4.99 -11.31 -29.59
CA THR A 43 4.00 -11.02 -30.64
C THR A 43 3.24 -12.26 -31.12
N ASN A 44 3.72 -13.47 -30.77
CA ASN A 44 3.00 -14.72 -31.02
C ASN A 44 1.87 -14.98 -30.01
N PHE A 45 1.86 -14.29 -28.86
CA PHE A 45 0.86 -14.47 -27.80
C PHE A 45 -0.20 -13.36 -27.81
N ILE A 46 0.19 -12.13 -28.14
CA ILE A 46 -0.70 -10.98 -28.26
C ILE A 46 -0.17 -10.06 -29.37
N ASN A 47 -1.05 -9.48 -30.16
CA ASN A 47 -0.63 -8.62 -31.27
C ASN A 47 -0.29 -7.19 -30.76
N PRO A 48 0.79 -6.55 -31.24
CA PRO A 48 1.17 -5.19 -30.88
C PRO A 48 0.02 -4.16 -30.98
N ILE A 49 -0.89 -4.31 -31.95
CA ILE A 49 -2.00 -3.36 -32.19
C ILE A 49 -2.91 -3.19 -30.96
N THR A 50 -3.02 -4.21 -30.11
CA THR A 50 -3.78 -4.12 -28.86
C THR A 50 -3.19 -3.06 -27.94
N PHE A 51 -1.86 -3.03 -27.78
CA PHE A 51 -1.20 -2.03 -26.95
C PHE A 51 -1.23 -0.64 -27.58
N GLU A 52 -1.11 -0.56 -28.90
CA GLU A 52 -1.20 0.72 -29.63
C GLU A 52 -2.56 1.37 -29.43
N THR A 53 -3.63 0.58 -29.53
CA THR A 53 -5.00 1.05 -29.32
C THR A 53 -5.23 1.50 -27.88
N LEU A 54 -4.70 0.76 -26.91
CA LEU A 54 -4.89 1.05 -25.48
C LEU A 54 -4.08 2.25 -25.00
N THR A 55 -2.86 2.42 -25.52
CA THR A 55 -1.91 3.43 -25.02
C THR A 55 -1.82 4.68 -25.90
N SER A 56 -2.34 4.61 -27.13
CA SER A 56 -2.15 5.63 -28.17
C SER A 56 -0.67 5.88 -28.55
N ASN A 57 0.24 5.00 -28.11
CA ASN A 57 1.65 5.01 -28.45
C ASN A 57 1.98 3.80 -29.33
N LYS A 58 2.92 3.95 -30.27
CA LYS A 58 3.40 2.83 -31.09
C LYS A 58 4.01 1.75 -30.19
N CYS A 59 3.70 0.48 -30.47
CA CYS A 59 4.29 -0.63 -29.75
C CYS A 59 5.61 -1.02 -30.42
N LEU A 60 6.73 -0.87 -29.70
CA LEU A 60 8.06 -1.09 -30.25
C LEU A 60 8.41 -2.58 -30.21
N VAL A 61 8.87 -3.13 -31.33
CA VAL A 61 9.24 -4.56 -31.44
C VAL A 61 10.65 -4.75 -32.01
N ASP A 62 10.97 -4.06 -33.11
CA ASP A 62 12.27 -4.14 -33.78
C ASP A 62 13.11 -2.89 -33.50
N THR A 63 14.39 -3.09 -33.19
CA THR A 63 15.38 -2.02 -32.93
C THR A 63 15.64 -1.17 -34.18
N PHE A 64 15.38 -1.71 -35.38
CA PHE A 64 15.68 -1.06 -36.65
C PHE A 64 14.43 -0.59 -37.42
N ASP A 65 13.28 -0.44 -36.76
CA ASP A 65 12.10 0.14 -37.40
C ASP A 65 12.33 1.63 -37.69
N ARG A 66 12.73 1.94 -38.93
CA ARG A 66 13.26 3.26 -39.38
C ARG A 66 12.20 4.33 -39.65
N ASN A 67 10.98 4.19 -39.14
CA ASN A 67 9.87 5.03 -39.57
C ASN A 67 9.80 6.45 -38.97
N PHE A 68 10.72 6.91 -38.11
CA PHE A 68 10.74 8.31 -37.61
C PHE A 68 12.14 8.93 -37.40
N GLN A 69 12.13 10.26 -37.32
CA GLN A 69 13.27 11.22 -37.28
C GLN A 69 14.45 10.78 -36.41
N PHE A 70 15.67 11.21 -36.78
CA PHE A 70 17.01 11.00 -36.18
C PHE A 70 17.12 11.19 -34.65
N ASN A 71 16.34 10.44 -33.86
CA ASN A 71 16.50 10.25 -32.43
C ASN A 71 16.67 8.76 -32.20
N VAL A 72 17.74 8.38 -31.50
CA VAL A 72 18.00 7.00 -31.14
C VAL A 72 16.93 6.57 -30.11
N GLU A 73 15.81 5.99 -30.59
CA GLU A 73 14.60 5.79 -29.79
C GLU A 73 14.82 5.00 -28.50
N HIS A 74 15.66 3.95 -28.51
CA HIS A 74 15.97 3.19 -27.29
C HIS A 74 16.66 4.06 -26.22
N VAL A 75 17.47 5.05 -26.62
CA VAL A 75 18.09 6.00 -25.69
C VAL A 75 17.07 7.05 -25.25
N ALA A 76 16.24 7.54 -26.16
CA ALA A 76 15.23 8.56 -25.86
C ALA A 76 14.17 8.04 -24.88
N LEU A 77 13.63 6.84 -25.12
CA LEU A 77 12.64 6.22 -24.26
C LEU A 77 13.26 5.80 -22.91
N ALA A 78 14.46 5.23 -22.92
CA ALA A 78 15.18 4.88 -21.69
C ALA A 78 15.45 6.10 -20.79
N LYS A 79 15.69 7.29 -21.37
CA LYS A 79 15.87 8.54 -20.62
C LYS A 79 14.55 9.12 -20.10
N ARG A 80 13.45 8.93 -20.83
CA ARG A 80 12.13 9.46 -20.47
C ARG A 80 11.39 8.61 -19.44
N ALA A 81 11.70 7.32 -19.35
CA ALA A 81 11.02 6.40 -18.45
C ALA A 81 11.21 6.80 -16.97
N ASP A 82 10.12 7.00 -16.24
CA ASP A 82 10.15 7.15 -14.78
C ASP A 82 10.20 5.78 -14.09
N ILE A 83 9.65 4.75 -14.74
CA ILE A 83 9.77 3.35 -14.33
C ILE A 83 9.78 2.43 -15.54
N PHE A 84 10.49 1.30 -15.42
CA PHE A 84 10.52 0.26 -16.42
C PHE A 84 10.14 -1.09 -15.79
N MET A 85 8.99 -1.64 -16.17
CA MET A 85 8.56 -2.98 -15.76
C MET A 85 8.69 -3.98 -16.90
N VAL A 86 9.37 -5.10 -16.68
CA VAL A 86 9.34 -6.26 -17.58
C VAL A 86 8.36 -7.29 -17.01
N ALA A 87 7.21 -7.42 -17.65
CA ALA A 87 6.15 -8.33 -17.25
C ALA A 87 5.37 -8.78 -18.50
N PRO A 88 5.11 -10.09 -18.68
CA PRO A 88 5.86 -11.19 -18.07
C PRO A 88 7.34 -11.16 -18.49
N ALA A 89 8.23 -11.47 -17.57
CA ALA A 89 9.65 -11.70 -17.83
C ALA A 89 9.94 -13.20 -17.97
N SER A 90 10.25 -13.63 -19.18
CA SER A 90 10.68 -15.00 -19.49
C SER A 90 12.12 -15.24 -19.01
N ALA A 91 12.46 -16.51 -18.74
CA ALA A 91 13.82 -16.91 -18.35
C ALA A 91 14.90 -16.40 -19.31
N ASN A 92 14.61 -16.41 -20.62
CA ASN A 92 15.51 -15.89 -21.66
C ASN A 92 15.84 -14.40 -21.46
N VAL A 93 14.82 -13.57 -21.27
CA VAL A 93 15.04 -12.11 -21.07
C VAL A 93 15.67 -11.84 -19.72
N ILE A 94 15.32 -12.59 -18.67
CA ILE A 94 15.98 -12.51 -17.35
C ILE A 94 17.49 -12.81 -17.48
N GLY A 95 17.87 -13.89 -18.16
CA GLY A 95 19.28 -14.22 -18.39
C GLY A 95 20.00 -13.15 -19.20
N LYS A 96 19.38 -12.62 -20.25
CA LYS A 96 19.95 -11.52 -21.03
C LYS A 96 20.19 -10.27 -20.19
N MET A 97 19.20 -9.86 -19.39
CA MET A 97 19.34 -8.70 -18.50
C MET A 97 20.43 -8.92 -17.45
N ALA A 98 20.50 -10.10 -16.83
CA ALA A 98 21.48 -10.42 -15.79
C ALA A 98 22.93 -10.37 -16.32
N HIS A 99 23.14 -10.68 -17.60
CA HIS A 99 24.45 -10.73 -18.24
C HIS A 99 24.74 -9.58 -19.21
N GLY A 100 23.88 -8.54 -19.26
CA GLY A 100 24.10 -7.36 -20.09
C GLY A 100 24.01 -7.61 -21.60
N ILE A 101 23.26 -8.63 -22.03
CA ILE A 101 23.00 -8.90 -23.45
C ILE A 101 21.90 -7.94 -23.93
N ALA A 102 22.21 -7.14 -24.94
CA ALA A 102 21.34 -6.12 -25.54
C ALA A 102 21.21 -6.34 -27.06
N ASP A 103 20.52 -7.42 -27.43
CA ASP A 103 20.39 -7.89 -28.81
C ASP A 103 18.99 -7.67 -29.42
N ASP A 104 18.04 -7.13 -28.64
CA ASP A 104 16.72 -6.71 -29.11
C ASP A 104 16.30 -5.35 -28.51
N MET A 105 15.18 -4.80 -28.98
CA MET A 105 14.72 -3.46 -28.57
C MET A 105 14.47 -3.36 -27.06
N LEU A 106 13.89 -4.40 -26.45
CA LEU A 106 13.57 -4.43 -25.03
C LEU A 106 14.86 -4.45 -24.19
N THR A 107 15.73 -5.41 -24.47
CA THR A 107 16.99 -5.62 -23.73
C THR A 107 17.96 -4.46 -23.89
N THR A 108 18.01 -3.85 -25.08
CA THR A 108 18.79 -2.63 -25.33
C THR A 108 18.26 -1.44 -24.54
N THR A 109 16.94 -1.22 -24.55
CA THR A 109 16.33 -0.07 -23.87
C THR A 109 16.46 -0.20 -22.35
N ILE A 110 16.20 -1.39 -21.77
CA ILE A 110 16.29 -1.57 -20.32
C ILE A 110 17.74 -1.51 -19.80
N LEU A 111 18.71 -1.93 -20.60
CA LEU A 111 20.13 -1.78 -20.26
C LEU A 111 20.52 -0.29 -20.19
N ALA A 112 20.01 0.53 -21.11
CA ALA A 112 20.25 1.97 -21.14
C ALA A 112 19.45 2.76 -20.08
N ALA A 113 18.34 2.23 -19.58
CA ALA A 113 17.47 2.90 -18.62
C ALA A 113 18.13 3.11 -17.26
N LYS A 114 17.94 4.29 -16.67
CA LYS A 114 18.45 4.65 -15.34
C LYS A 114 17.37 4.68 -14.25
N CYS A 115 16.11 4.62 -14.64
CA CYS A 115 14.97 4.60 -13.74
C CYS A 115 14.88 3.28 -12.96
N LYS A 116 13.95 3.23 -12.00
CA LYS A 116 13.63 2.01 -11.25
C LYS A 116 13.16 0.91 -12.20
N LYS A 117 13.70 -0.30 -12.01
CA LYS A 117 13.43 -1.47 -12.87
C LYS A 117 12.71 -2.54 -12.07
N LEU A 118 11.55 -2.95 -12.57
CA LEU A 118 10.74 -4.03 -11.99
C LEU A 118 10.73 -5.22 -12.94
N VAL A 119 10.84 -6.43 -12.41
CA VAL A 119 10.82 -7.67 -13.20
C VAL A 119 9.81 -8.61 -12.58
N SER A 120 8.83 -9.05 -13.37
CA SER A 120 7.79 -10.00 -12.97
C SER A 120 7.98 -11.31 -13.72
N PRO A 121 8.71 -12.29 -13.15
CA PRO A 121 8.98 -13.56 -13.81
C PRO A 121 7.70 -14.34 -14.08
N ALA A 122 7.61 -14.96 -15.26
CA ALA A 122 6.50 -15.84 -15.60
C ALA A 122 6.97 -16.99 -16.49
N MET A 123 6.98 -18.21 -15.94
CA MET A 123 7.48 -19.41 -16.59
C MET A 123 6.96 -20.67 -15.87
N ASN A 124 7.21 -21.85 -16.42
CA ASN A 124 6.93 -23.12 -15.73
C ASN A 124 7.70 -23.21 -14.39
N THR A 125 7.14 -23.89 -13.39
CA THR A 125 7.75 -24.07 -12.06
C THR A 125 9.18 -24.57 -12.13
N ASN A 126 9.45 -25.62 -12.92
CA ASN A 126 10.79 -26.20 -13.03
C ASN A 126 11.80 -25.23 -13.66
N MET A 127 11.33 -24.33 -14.54
CA MET A 127 12.18 -23.27 -15.08
C MET A 127 12.45 -22.20 -14.03
N PHE A 128 11.43 -21.82 -13.25
CA PHE A 128 11.58 -20.81 -12.21
C PHE A 128 12.52 -21.30 -11.11
N GLU A 129 12.31 -22.52 -10.61
CA GLU A 129 13.12 -23.15 -9.55
C GLU A 129 14.51 -23.57 -10.01
N ASN A 130 14.80 -23.53 -11.32
CA ASN A 130 16.13 -23.83 -11.84
C ASN A 130 17.17 -22.88 -11.25
N GLN A 131 18.27 -23.43 -10.72
CA GLN A 131 19.32 -22.65 -10.07
C GLN A 131 19.89 -21.54 -10.97
N ILE A 132 20.03 -21.78 -12.29
CA ILE A 132 20.51 -20.77 -13.23
C ILE A 132 19.58 -19.55 -13.27
N VAL A 133 18.26 -19.78 -13.22
CA VAL A 133 17.27 -18.68 -13.21
C VAL A 133 17.30 -17.96 -11.85
N GLN A 134 17.43 -18.68 -10.75
CA GLN A 134 17.55 -18.08 -9.42
C GLN A 134 18.81 -17.21 -9.31
N ASP A 135 19.97 -17.70 -9.77
CA ASP A 135 21.23 -16.95 -9.80
C ASP A 135 21.11 -15.68 -10.66
N ASN A 136 20.40 -15.74 -11.79
CA ASN A 136 20.12 -14.58 -12.63
C ASN A 136 19.22 -13.56 -11.91
N LEU A 137 18.18 -14.01 -11.20
CA LEU A 137 17.31 -13.13 -10.42
C LEU A 137 18.06 -12.47 -9.27
N GLU A 138 18.94 -13.19 -8.58
CA GLU A 138 19.82 -12.64 -7.54
C GLU A 138 20.80 -11.62 -8.12
N THR A 139 21.38 -11.90 -9.28
CA THR A 139 22.24 -10.96 -10.00
C THR A 139 21.49 -9.67 -10.32
N LEU A 140 20.25 -9.76 -10.80
CA LEU A 140 19.40 -8.59 -11.04
C LEU A 140 19.11 -7.81 -9.75
N ARG A 141 18.77 -8.49 -8.65
CA ARG A 141 18.58 -7.85 -7.33
C ARG A 141 19.82 -7.09 -6.88
N LYS A 142 21.01 -7.69 -7.04
CA LYS A 142 22.29 -7.04 -6.73
C LYS A 142 22.50 -5.74 -7.50
N TYR A 143 22.01 -5.66 -8.74
CA TYR A 143 22.07 -4.45 -9.56
C TYR A 143 20.88 -3.50 -9.37
N GLY A 144 20.08 -3.69 -8.32
CA GLY A 144 18.99 -2.78 -7.94
C GLY A 144 17.67 -3.00 -8.70
N PHE A 145 17.56 -4.07 -9.49
CA PHE A 145 16.26 -4.47 -10.03
C PHE A 145 15.41 -5.05 -8.90
N GLU A 146 14.12 -4.75 -8.94
CA GLU A 146 13.17 -5.36 -8.01
C GLU A 146 12.45 -6.51 -8.70
N ILE A 147 12.54 -7.68 -8.08
CA ILE A 147 11.90 -8.90 -8.57
C ILE A 147 10.56 -9.06 -7.88
N ILE A 148 9.49 -9.00 -8.65
CA ILE A 148 8.13 -9.30 -8.19
C ILE A 148 7.97 -10.81 -8.21
N ASN A 149 7.83 -11.42 -7.03
CA ASN A 149 7.72 -12.87 -6.94
C ASN A 149 6.48 -13.39 -7.69
N PRO A 150 6.60 -14.51 -8.42
CA PRO A 150 5.47 -15.16 -9.05
C PRO A 150 4.38 -15.55 -8.04
N ALA A 151 3.14 -15.60 -8.50
CA ALA A 151 2.06 -16.21 -7.74
C ALA A 151 2.19 -17.75 -7.74
N ASN A 152 1.73 -18.37 -6.65
CA ASN A 152 1.57 -19.81 -6.54
C ASN A 152 0.20 -20.24 -7.06
N GLY A 153 0.12 -21.31 -7.85
CA GLY A 153 -1.16 -21.87 -8.27
C GLY A 153 -1.05 -22.82 -9.46
N TYR A 154 -2.20 -23.15 -10.04
CA TYR A 154 -2.29 -23.97 -11.24
C TYR A 154 -1.74 -23.21 -12.45
N LEU A 155 -0.77 -23.81 -13.14
CA LEU A 155 -0.10 -23.25 -14.31
C LEU A 155 -0.75 -23.75 -15.60
N ALA A 156 -0.55 -23.02 -16.69
CA ALA A 156 -1.10 -23.37 -18.01
C ALA A 156 -0.60 -24.73 -18.55
N CYS A 157 0.54 -25.23 -18.05
CA CYS A 157 1.08 -26.55 -18.38
C CYS A 157 0.43 -27.70 -17.59
N GLY A 158 -0.43 -27.41 -16.62
CA GLY A 158 -1.10 -28.41 -15.78
C GLY A 158 -0.45 -28.67 -14.42
N ASP A 159 0.73 -28.08 -14.17
CA ASP A 159 1.43 -28.18 -12.88
C ASP A 159 0.84 -27.23 -11.83
N THR A 160 1.03 -27.52 -10.55
CA THR A 160 0.76 -26.59 -9.44
C THR A 160 2.08 -26.19 -8.80
N GLY A 161 2.37 -24.89 -8.74
CA GLY A 161 3.61 -24.39 -8.15
C GLY A 161 3.82 -22.89 -8.35
N ALA A 162 5.01 -22.41 -8.00
CA ALA A 162 5.45 -21.05 -8.28
C ALA A 162 5.75 -20.86 -9.77
N GLY A 163 5.57 -19.65 -10.31
CA GLY A 163 5.94 -19.33 -11.69
C GLY A 163 4.82 -18.66 -12.49
N LYS A 164 3.61 -18.59 -11.94
CA LYS A 164 2.51 -17.81 -12.52
C LYS A 164 2.80 -16.33 -12.37
N MET A 165 2.64 -15.55 -13.44
CA MET A 165 2.69 -14.08 -13.31
C MET A 165 1.63 -13.62 -12.30
N PRO A 166 1.97 -12.73 -11.35
CA PRO A 166 0.99 -12.07 -10.51
C PRO A 166 -0.12 -11.41 -11.33
N GLU A 167 -1.28 -11.22 -10.70
CA GLU A 167 -2.38 -10.53 -11.37
C GLU A 167 -2.03 -9.05 -11.64
N PRO A 168 -2.56 -8.45 -12.72
CA PRO A 168 -2.24 -7.07 -13.11
C PRO A 168 -2.39 -6.04 -11.99
N GLU A 169 -3.34 -6.26 -11.08
CA GLU A 169 -3.60 -5.40 -9.92
C GLU A 169 -2.40 -5.34 -8.98
N VAL A 170 -1.72 -6.49 -8.77
CA VAL A 170 -0.49 -6.57 -7.98
C VAL A 170 0.62 -5.77 -8.65
N LEU A 171 0.81 -5.96 -9.96
CA LEU A 171 1.82 -5.23 -10.74
C LEU A 171 1.57 -3.73 -10.71
N LEU A 172 0.30 -3.32 -10.80
CA LEU A 172 -0.09 -1.92 -10.69
C LEU A 172 0.32 -1.34 -9.32
N GLN A 173 0.15 -2.07 -8.22
CA GLN A 173 0.56 -1.59 -6.89
C GLN A 173 2.07 -1.32 -6.81
N TYR A 174 2.92 -2.14 -7.43
CA TYR A 174 4.36 -1.86 -7.48
C TYR A 174 4.68 -0.57 -8.25
N ILE A 175 3.94 -0.28 -9.34
CA ILE A 175 4.15 0.97 -10.09
C ILE A 175 3.64 2.17 -9.29
N LEU A 176 2.48 2.04 -8.64
CA LEU A 176 1.90 3.10 -7.81
C LEU A 176 2.79 3.44 -6.62
N ARG A 177 3.36 2.43 -5.94
CA ARG A 177 4.31 2.66 -4.84
C ARG A 177 5.45 3.60 -5.26
N GLU A 178 5.94 3.47 -6.48
CA GLU A 178 7.09 4.25 -6.97
C GLU A 178 6.70 5.62 -7.56
N LEU A 179 5.49 5.75 -8.12
CA LEU A 179 5.14 6.90 -8.98
C LEU A 179 3.90 7.70 -8.55
N ALA A 180 3.07 7.17 -7.65
CA ALA A 180 1.78 7.79 -7.32
C ALA A 180 1.96 9.15 -6.60
N HIS A 181 2.99 9.26 -5.77
CA HIS A 181 3.26 10.42 -4.93
C HIS A 181 4.76 10.71 -4.87
N ASP A 182 5.11 11.93 -4.48
CA ASP A 182 6.49 12.27 -4.14
C ASP A 182 6.89 11.51 -2.87
N HIS A 183 8.14 11.05 -2.87
CA HIS A 183 8.71 10.20 -1.83
C HIS A 183 9.30 11.02 -0.67
N ASP A 184 8.50 11.94 -0.14
CA ASP A 184 8.91 12.88 0.90
C ASP A 184 9.00 12.26 2.31
N LEU A 185 8.54 11.01 2.48
CA LEU A 185 8.68 10.24 3.72
C LEU A 185 9.78 9.17 3.66
N VAL A 186 10.65 9.18 2.63
CA VAL A 186 11.76 8.22 2.55
C VAL A 186 12.65 8.30 3.77
N GLY A 187 12.92 7.13 4.36
CA GLY A 187 13.71 6.98 5.58
C GLY A 187 12.94 7.24 6.88
N LYS A 188 11.64 7.57 6.81
CA LYS A 188 10.77 7.70 7.98
C LYS A 188 10.10 6.38 8.32
N LYS A 189 10.04 6.08 9.62
CA LYS A 189 9.26 4.97 10.17
C LYS A 189 7.92 5.48 10.67
N VAL A 190 6.82 4.97 10.11
CA VAL A 190 5.45 5.39 10.42
C VAL A 190 4.69 4.25 11.09
N LEU A 191 4.16 4.50 12.29
CA LEU A 191 3.28 3.58 13.00
C LEU A 191 1.83 4.05 12.88
N VAL A 192 0.96 3.20 12.35
CA VAL A 192 -0.47 3.47 12.24
C VAL A 192 -1.23 2.42 13.02
N THR A 193 -2.23 2.84 13.81
CA THR A 193 -3.20 1.90 14.37
C THR A 193 -4.53 2.01 13.65
N ALA A 194 -5.18 0.88 13.34
CA ALA A 194 -6.46 0.85 12.65
C ALA A 194 -7.41 -0.22 13.21
N GLY A 195 -8.68 -0.14 12.79
CA GLY A 195 -9.73 -1.09 13.18
C GLY A 195 -10.30 -0.83 14.58
N PRO A 196 -11.31 -1.61 15.00
CA PRO A 196 -11.82 -1.63 16.36
C PRO A 196 -10.98 -2.56 17.25
N THR A 197 -11.15 -2.53 18.57
CA THR A 197 -10.72 -3.64 19.44
C THR A 197 -11.92 -4.49 19.87
N GLU A 198 -11.71 -5.77 20.13
CA GLU A 198 -12.71 -6.72 20.62
C GLU A 198 -12.36 -7.13 22.05
N GLU A 199 -13.11 -6.61 23.03
CA GLU A 199 -12.94 -6.96 24.44
C GLU A 199 -13.83 -8.16 24.79
N ALA A 200 -13.20 -9.33 24.98
CA ALA A 200 -13.91 -10.59 25.22
C ALA A 200 -14.73 -10.55 26.52
N ILE A 201 -15.99 -10.97 26.43
CA ILE A 201 -16.86 -11.24 27.59
C ILE A 201 -16.77 -12.73 27.95
N ASP A 202 -16.89 -13.57 26.94
CA ASP A 202 -16.79 -15.03 26.97
C ASP A 202 -16.21 -15.51 25.62
N PRO A 203 -15.99 -16.82 25.38
CA PRO A 203 -15.39 -17.29 24.12
C PRO A 203 -16.26 -17.04 22.86
N VAL A 204 -17.50 -16.55 23.02
CA VAL A 204 -18.48 -16.37 21.95
C VAL A 204 -18.85 -14.90 21.74
N ARG A 205 -18.68 -14.06 22.77
CA ARG A 205 -19.17 -12.67 22.79
C ARG A 205 -18.06 -11.71 23.19
N TYR A 206 -18.09 -10.52 22.61
CA TYR A 206 -17.18 -9.43 22.91
C TYR A 206 -17.89 -8.08 22.82
N ILE A 207 -17.25 -7.04 23.36
CA ILE A 207 -17.61 -5.63 23.21
C ILE A 207 -16.70 -5.03 22.14
N THR A 208 -17.25 -4.27 21.19
CA THR A 208 -16.47 -3.64 20.14
C THR A 208 -17.07 -2.31 19.68
N ASN A 209 -16.28 -1.55 18.93
CA ASN A 209 -16.68 -0.31 18.28
C ASN A 209 -17.07 -0.56 16.82
N HIS A 210 -17.90 0.31 16.24
CA HIS A 210 -18.34 0.21 14.83
C HIS A 210 -17.26 0.57 13.78
N SER A 211 -15.98 0.55 14.16
CA SER A 211 -14.91 0.92 13.23
C SER A 211 -14.76 -0.12 12.13
N THR A 212 -14.70 0.38 10.90
CA THR A 212 -14.39 -0.46 9.73
C THR A 212 -12.89 -0.61 9.50
N GLY A 213 -12.06 0.24 10.12
CA GLY A 213 -10.62 0.32 9.85
C GLY A 213 -10.23 1.06 8.56
N LYS A 214 -11.18 1.39 7.67
CA LYS A 214 -10.92 2.03 6.35
C LYS A 214 -9.98 3.24 6.43
N MET A 215 -10.16 4.10 7.44
CA MET A 215 -9.35 5.32 7.57
C MET A 215 -7.89 4.99 7.90
N GLY A 216 -7.64 4.12 8.88
CA GLY A 216 -6.27 3.74 9.23
C GLY A 216 -5.55 2.97 8.14
N TYR A 217 -6.28 2.14 7.38
CA TYR A 217 -5.74 1.46 6.19
C TYR A 217 -5.37 2.46 5.09
N ALA A 218 -6.22 3.47 4.84
CA ALA A 218 -5.92 4.53 3.89
C ALA A 218 -4.69 5.35 4.32
N ILE A 219 -4.53 5.63 5.61
CA ILE A 219 -3.35 6.33 6.17
C ILE A 219 -2.09 5.48 5.99
N ALA A 220 -2.14 4.18 6.31
CA ALA A 220 -1.00 3.30 6.13
C ALA A 220 -0.58 3.19 4.66
N LYS A 221 -1.56 3.09 3.75
CA LYS A 221 -1.31 3.11 2.30
C LYS A 221 -0.68 4.42 1.84
N ALA A 222 -1.23 5.57 2.25
CA ALA A 222 -0.70 6.88 1.87
C ALA A 222 0.75 7.10 2.35
N ALA A 223 1.07 6.66 3.57
CA ALA A 223 2.44 6.72 4.10
C ALA A 223 3.41 5.90 3.24
N MET A 224 3.00 4.68 2.88
CA MET A 224 3.78 3.76 2.05
C MET A 224 3.98 4.31 0.63
N GLU A 225 2.94 4.88 0.02
CA GLU A 225 3.03 5.49 -1.31
C GLU A 225 3.93 6.75 -1.34
N ARG A 226 4.11 7.40 -0.18
CA ARG A 226 5.05 8.51 0.04
C ARG A 226 6.46 8.04 0.47
N GLY A 227 6.72 6.74 0.47
CA GLY A 227 8.04 6.15 0.66
C GLY A 227 8.42 5.80 2.11
N ALA A 228 7.48 5.85 3.06
CA ALA A 228 7.74 5.49 4.45
C ALA A 228 7.88 3.97 4.66
N ASP A 229 8.61 3.58 5.72
CA ASP A 229 8.55 2.25 6.31
C ASP A 229 7.36 2.19 7.29
N VAL A 230 6.33 1.41 6.97
CA VAL A 230 5.04 1.48 7.66
C VAL A 230 4.76 0.20 8.45
N THR A 231 4.49 0.38 9.74
CA THR A 231 3.88 -0.65 10.59
C THR A 231 2.42 -0.30 10.88
N LEU A 232 1.51 -1.20 10.50
CA LEU A 232 0.07 -1.08 10.74
C LEU A 232 -0.37 -2.07 11.83
N VAL A 233 -0.66 -1.57 13.03
CA VAL A 233 -1.24 -2.35 14.11
C VAL A 233 -2.75 -2.38 13.94
N SER A 234 -3.30 -3.51 13.52
CA SER A 234 -4.71 -3.60 13.13
C SER A 234 -5.50 -4.47 14.08
N GLY A 235 -6.62 -3.91 14.56
CA GLY A 235 -7.72 -4.71 15.09
C GLY A 235 -8.45 -5.53 14.02
N PRO A 236 -9.43 -6.35 14.42
CA PRO A 236 -10.17 -7.22 13.50
C PRO A 236 -11.01 -6.41 12.50
N VAL A 237 -10.72 -6.59 11.21
CA VAL A 237 -11.42 -5.97 10.08
C VAL A 237 -11.50 -6.93 8.89
N ALA A 238 -12.42 -6.67 7.96
CA ALA A 238 -12.59 -7.46 6.73
C ALA A 238 -11.91 -6.82 5.50
N ILE A 239 -11.05 -5.81 5.70
CA ILE A 239 -10.41 -5.06 4.62
C ILE A 239 -9.09 -5.76 4.25
N GLU A 240 -8.82 -5.85 2.95
CA GLU A 240 -7.54 -6.32 2.45
C GLU A 240 -6.40 -5.40 2.92
N SER A 241 -5.29 -6.02 3.34
CA SER A 241 -4.13 -5.28 3.82
C SER A 241 -3.42 -4.58 2.66
N PRO A 242 -3.00 -3.30 2.84
CA PRO A 242 -2.21 -2.64 1.82
C PRO A 242 -0.89 -3.38 1.62
N MET A 243 -0.50 -3.54 0.35
CA MET A 243 0.80 -4.12 0.01
C MET A 243 1.95 -3.26 0.57
N PHE A 244 3.10 -3.89 0.82
CA PHE A 244 4.32 -3.22 1.30
C PHE A 244 4.25 -2.61 2.70
N VAL A 245 3.18 -2.91 3.44
CA VAL A 245 3.00 -2.49 4.84
C VAL A 245 3.18 -3.70 5.76
N ASN A 246 3.93 -3.52 6.84
CA ASN A 246 4.05 -4.53 7.90
C ASN A 246 2.80 -4.51 8.78
N VAL A 247 1.88 -5.47 8.59
CA VAL A 247 0.63 -5.54 9.35
C VAL A 247 0.79 -6.45 10.57
N VAL A 248 0.55 -5.88 11.76
CA VAL A 248 0.57 -6.61 13.04
C VAL A 248 -0.87 -6.74 13.55
N PRO A 249 -1.49 -7.94 13.43
CA PRO A 249 -2.86 -8.14 13.89
C PRO A 249 -2.91 -8.21 15.42
N VAL A 250 -3.91 -7.55 16.01
CA VAL A 250 -4.24 -7.57 17.43
C VAL A 250 -5.74 -7.74 17.61
N ARG A 251 -6.19 -8.23 18.76
CA ARG A 251 -7.62 -8.33 19.08
C ARG A 251 -8.05 -7.31 20.12
N SER A 252 -7.38 -7.27 21.26
CA SER A 252 -7.77 -6.44 22.40
C SER A 252 -7.05 -5.08 22.46
N ALA A 253 -7.60 -4.15 23.23
CA ALA A 253 -6.95 -2.89 23.55
C ALA A 253 -5.60 -3.09 24.27
N ALA A 254 -5.49 -4.13 25.09
CA ALA A 254 -4.25 -4.47 25.80
C ALA A 254 -3.15 -4.95 24.84
N GLU A 255 -3.46 -5.87 23.92
CA GLU A 255 -2.52 -6.31 22.88
C GLU A 255 -2.09 -5.14 22.00
N MET A 256 -3.03 -4.28 21.58
CA MET A 256 -2.70 -3.09 20.81
C MET A 256 -1.78 -2.15 21.58
N ALA A 257 -2.01 -1.97 22.88
CA ALA A 257 -1.15 -1.14 23.72
C ALA A 257 0.27 -1.69 23.77
N GLU A 258 0.43 -2.99 24.02
CA GLU A 258 1.73 -3.66 24.09
C GLU A 258 2.53 -3.48 22.79
N VAL A 259 1.93 -3.82 21.63
CA VAL A 259 2.59 -3.70 20.34
C VAL A 259 2.99 -2.25 20.05
N VAL A 260 2.08 -1.30 20.30
CA VAL A 260 2.34 0.13 20.07
C VAL A 260 3.47 0.63 20.96
N LYS A 261 3.49 0.28 22.25
CA LYS A 261 4.55 0.70 23.18
C LYS A 261 5.92 0.19 22.77
N ASN A 262 5.99 -1.07 22.33
CA ASN A 262 7.24 -1.70 21.92
C ASN A 262 7.78 -1.09 20.63
N ALA A 263 6.91 -0.74 19.68
CA ALA A 263 7.32 -0.15 18.40
C ALA A 263 7.55 1.38 18.47
N ALA A 264 6.82 2.08 19.34
CA ALA A 264 6.76 3.55 19.36
C ALA A 264 8.14 4.21 19.45
N GLY A 265 9.08 3.62 20.18
CA GLY A 265 10.42 4.19 20.35
C GLY A 265 11.25 4.26 19.07
N GLU A 266 10.90 3.52 18.02
CA GLU A 266 11.64 3.52 16.75
C GLU A 266 10.97 4.32 15.65
N CYS A 267 9.76 4.81 15.85
CA CYS A 267 8.98 5.46 14.81
C CYS A 267 9.16 6.98 14.85
N ASP A 268 9.23 7.61 13.68
CA ASP A 268 9.25 9.07 13.56
C ASP A 268 7.83 9.66 13.67
N ILE A 269 6.84 8.97 13.10
CA ILE A 269 5.46 9.43 13.04
C ILE A 269 4.54 8.33 13.57
N ILE A 270 3.62 8.70 14.46
CA ILE A 270 2.65 7.78 15.07
C ILE A 270 1.23 8.31 14.87
N ILE A 271 0.38 7.55 14.18
CA ILE A 271 -1.01 7.93 13.87
C ILE A 271 -1.99 6.94 14.53
N LYS A 272 -2.64 7.42 15.58
CA LYS A 272 -3.57 6.68 16.44
C LYS A 272 -5.01 6.78 15.91
N SER A 273 -5.31 6.08 14.82
CA SER A 273 -6.63 6.09 14.15
C SER A 273 -7.56 4.92 14.50
N ALA A 274 -7.12 3.98 15.34
CA ALA A 274 -7.93 2.84 15.77
C ALA A 274 -9.04 3.29 16.74
N ALA A 275 -10.19 2.63 16.66
CA ALA A 275 -11.28 2.79 17.62
C ALA A 275 -11.07 1.81 18.78
N VAL A 276 -10.14 2.16 19.67
CA VAL A 276 -9.83 1.39 20.89
C VAL A 276 -11.03 1.47 21.85
N ALA A 277 -11.46 0.34 22.40
CA ALA A 277 -12.52 0.33 23.40
C ALA A 277 -12.06 1.09 24.67
N ASP A 278 -12.91 1.97 25.20
CA ASP A 278 -12.61 2.72 26.44
C ASP A 278 -12.75 1.87 27.71
N TYR A 279 -13.48 0.76 27.60
CA TYR A 279 -13.80 -0.15 28.71
C TYR A 279 -13.68 -1.61 28.28
N ARG A 280 -13.32 -2.48 29.22
CA ARG A 280 -13.26 -3.94 29.04
C ARG A 280 -13.93 -4.66 30.21
N PRO A 281 -14.43 -5.90 30.02
CA PRO A 281 -14.92 -6.72 31.12
C PRO A 281 -13.85 -6.97 32.18
N ILE A 282 -14.21 -6.81 33.46
CA ILE A 282 -13.30 -7.12 34.60
C ILE A 282 -12.99 -8.61 34.63
N ASN A 283 -14.01 -9.44 34.41
CA ASN A 283 -13.89 -10.89 34.42
C ASN A 283 -14.28 -11.45 33.05
N VAL A 284 -13.35 -12.11 32.37
CA VAL A 284 -13.61 -12.82 31.12
C VAL A 284 -13.92 -14.28 31.45
N ALA A 285 -15.12 -14.74 31.09
CA ALA A 285 -15.52 -16.12 31.35
C ALA A 285 -14.79 -17.08 30.39
N THR A 286 -14.36 -18.25 30.89
CA THR A 286 -13.74 -19.31 30.07
C THR A 286 -14.78 -20.13 29.31
N GLU A 287 -16.05 -20.07 29.73
CA GLU A 287 -17.19 -20.73 29.09
C GLU A 287 -18.26 -19.72 28.71
N LYS A 288 -19.07 -20.07 27.70
CA LYS A 288 -20.22 -19.25 27.30
C LYS A 288 -21.15 -19.02 28.48
N ILE A 289 -21.40 -17.76 28.82
CA ILE A 289 -22.29 -17.40 29.92
C ILE A 289 -23.71 -17.88 29.56
N LYS A 290 -24.22 -18.81 30.38
CA LYS A 290 -25.56 -19.39 30.25
C LYS A 290 -26.61 -18.40 30.74
N LYS A 291 -27.78 -18.41 30.09
CA LYS A 291 -28.95 -17.65 30.55
C LYS A 291 -29.43 -18.27 31.87
N LYS A 292 -29.48 -17.47 32.93
CA LYS A 292 -30.14 -17.84 34.20
C LYS A 292 -31.49 -17.14 34.25
N ASP A 293 -32.54 -17.86 34.67
CA ASP A 293 -33.86 -17.28 34.85
C ASP A 293 -33.89 -16.42 36.12
N GLY A 294 -34.39 -15.19 36.01
CA GLY A 294 -34.76 -14.35 37.17
C GLY A 294 -33.80 -13.22 37.57
N GLU A 295 -32.56 -13.18 37.06
CA GLU A 295 -31.59 -12.10 37.36
C GLU A 295 -31.04 -11.45 36.09
N ALA A 296 -30.95 -10.11 36.09
CA ALA A 296 -30.22 -9.39 35.05
C ALA A 296 -28.75 -9.82 35.12
N SER A 297 -28.24 -10.43 34.04
CA SER A 297 -26.81 -10.75 33.93
C SER A 297 -26.04 -9.45 33.71
N CYS A 298 -25.38 -8.97 34.76
CA CYS A 298 -24.53 -7.79 34.69
C CYS A 298 -23.12 -8.14 34.20
N ILE A 299 -22.54 -7.28 33.37
CA ILE A 299 -21.13 -7.35 32.98
C ILE A 299 -20.47 -6.12 33.60
N GLU A 300 -19.60 -6.33 34.57
CA GLU A 300 -18.82 -5.25 35.17
C GLU A 300 -17.66 -4.88 34.25
N LEU A 301 -17.44 -3.58 34.08
CA LEU A 301 -16.44 -3.02 33.18
C LEU A 301 -15.42 -2.18 33.94
N GLU A 302 -14.16 -2.28 33.53
CA GLU A 302 -13.08 -1.38 33.94
C GLU A 302 -12.53 -0.61 32.73
N ARG A 303 -11.86 0.52 32.99
CA ARG A 303 -11.28 1.34 31.94
C ARG A 303 -10.07 0.66 31.32
N THR A 304 -9.94 0.76 30.00
CA THR A 304 -8.73 0.35 29.29
C THR A 304 -7.62 1.38 29.45
N GLU A 305 -6.40 0.99 29.07
CA GLU A 305 -5.27 1.89 29.06
C GLU A 305 -5.38 2.94 27.95
N ASP A 306 -5.09 4.19 28.30
CA ASP A 306 -5.10 5.31 27.36
C ASP A 306 -3.77 5.39 26.57
N ILE A 307 -3.70 4.63 25.47
CA ILE A 307 -2.48 4.49 24.68
C ILE A 307 -1.97 5.84 24.13
N LEU A 308 -2.88 6.76 23.78
CA LEU A 308 -2.49 8.08 23.26
C LEU A 308 -1.83 8.94 24.35
N ALA A 309 -2.35 8.90 25.58
CA ALA A 309 -1.70 9.58 26.72
C ALA A 309 -0.35 8.96 27.05
N TYR A 310 -0.23 7.63 27.00
CA TYR A 310 1.06 6.96 27.19
C TYR A 310 2.08 7.47 26.16
N LEU A 311 1.71 7.50 24.88
CA LEU A 311 2.60 7.95 23.80
C LEU A 311 3.08 9.39 24.01
N GLY A 312 2.17 10.32 24.32
CA GLY A 312 2.57 11.71 24.58
C GLY A 312 3.42 11.89 25.83
N ALA A 313 3.25 11.05 26.85
CA ALA A 313 4.09 11.06 28.06
C ALA A 313 5.49 10.45 27.84
N HIS A 314 5.64 9.56 26.86
CA HIS A 314 6.88 8.82 26.57
C HIS A 314 7.47 9.17 25.20
N ARG A 315 7.06 10.30 24.60
CA ARG A 315 7.51 10.72 23.28
C ARG A 315 9.01 11.00 23.28
N LYS A 316 9.66 10.65 22.17
CA LYS A 316 11.05 11.02 21.91
C LYS A 316 11.12 12.35 21.18
N GLU A 317 12.27 13.00 21.28
CA GLU A 317 12.57 14.21 20.52
C GLU A 317 12.46 13.93 19.01
N GLY A 318 11.84 14.86 18.27
CA GLY A 318 11.62 14.73 16.83
C GLY A 318 10.45 13.82 16.41
N GLN A 319 9.76 13.15 17.34
CA GLN A 319 8.56 12.37 17.00
C GLN A 319 7.34 13.24 16.78
N PHE A 320 6.53 12.87 15.78
CA PHE A 320 5.22 13.44 15.53
C PHE A 320 4.11 12.46 15.94
N ILE A 321 3.23 12.86 16.85
CA ILE A 321 2.11 12.04 17.33
C ILE A 321 0.79 12.68 16.92
N CYS A 322 0.01 11.93 16.15
CA CYS A 322 -1.32 12.30 15.70
C CYS A 322 -2.37 11.39 16.32
N GLY A 323 -3.33 11.96 17.05
CA GLY A 323 -4.52 11.25 17.52
C GLY A 323 -5.73 11.44 16.61
N PHE A 324 -6.72 10.58 16.75
CA PHE A 324 -8.05 10.79 16.19
C PHE A 324 -9.06 11.08 17.30
N SER A 325 -10.04 11.95 17.02
CA SER A 325 -11.17 12.18 17.91
C SER A 325 -12.48 12.15 17.13
N MET A 326 -13.43 11.39 17.65
CA MET A 326 -14.79 11.39 17.14
C MET A 326 -15.68 12.03 18.20
N GLU A 327 -16.22 13.21 17.90
CA GLU A 327 -17.01 14.00 18.84
C GLU A 327 -18.43 14.20 18.28
N THR A 328 -19.43 14.18 19.17
CA THR A 328 -20.83 14.45 18.81
C THR A 328 -21.22 15.90 19.07
N GLU A 329 -20.54 16.58 19.99
CA GLU A 329 -20.81 17.94 20.46
C GLU A 329 -19.50 18.66 20.81
N ASN A 330 -19.46 20.00 20.66
CA ASN A 330 -18.30 20.84 21.00
C ASN A 330 -16.93 20.33 20.51
N MET A 331 -16.89 19.79 19.29
CA MET A 331 -15.74 19.06 18.75
C MET A 331 -14.41 19.82 18.87
N LEU A 332 -14.39 21.11 18.48
CA LEU A 332 -13.17 21.91 18.46
C LEU A 332 -12.60 22.10 19.88
N GLU A 333 -13.46 22.39 20.85
CA GLU A 333 -13.06 22.60 22.24
C GLU A 333 -12.58 21.30 22.87
N ASN A 334 -13.35 20.21 22.73
CA ASN A 334 -12.98 18.89 23.24
C ASN A 334 -11.67 18.37 22.63
N SER A 335 -11.50 18.55 21.31
CA SER A 335 -10.30 18.08 20.61
C SER A 335 -9.07 18.93 20.95
N SER A 336 -9.23 20.24 21.12
CA SER A 336 -8.14 21.13 21.58
C SER A 336 -7.71 20.81 23.01
N ALA A 337 -8.68 20.52 23.89
CA ALA A 337 -8.40 20.06 25.25
C ALA A 337 -7.70 18.69 25.25
N LYS A 338 -8.13 17.76 24.38
CA LYS A 338 -7.48 16.45 24.19
C LYS A 338 -6.04 16.61 23.69
N LEU A 339 -5.78 17.47 22.70
CA LEU A 339 -4.44 17.74 22.18
C LEU A 339 -3.47 18.12 23.30
N LYS A 340 -3.84 19.11 24.13
CA LYS A 340 -3.02 19.56 25.27
C LYS A 340 -2.89 18.48 26.34
N LYS A 341 -4.00 17.86 26.75
CA LYS A 341 -4.03 16.84 27.81
C LYS A 341 -3.21 15.60 27.45
N LYS A 342 -3.18 15.23 26.17
CA LYS A 342 -2.47 14.05 25.66
C LYS A 342 -1.04 14.34 25.23
N ASN A 343 -0.62 15.60 25.22
CA ASN A 343 0.71 16.02 24.77
C ASN A 343 1.05 15.49 23.37
N VAL A 344 0.15 15.71 22.41
CA VAL A 344 0.29 15.28 21.01
C VAL A 344 0.31 16.48 20.07
N ASP A 345 0.82 16.29 18.86
CA ASP A 345 1.09 17.38 17.92
C ASP A 345 -0.14 17.73 17.06
N MET A 346 -0.97 16.72 16.79
CA MET A 346 -2.19 16.89 16.00
C MET A 346 -3.32 15.99 16.47
N ILE A 347 -4.55 16.48 16.35
CA ILE A 347 -5.78 15.69 16.44
C ILE A 347 -6.56 15.84 15.14
N VAL A 348 -6.87 14.71 14.50
CA VAL A 348 -7.82 14.65 13.40
C VAL A 348 -9.21 14.41 13.99
N ALA A 349 -10.06 15.42 13.94
CA ALA A 349 -11.38 15.41 14.55
C ALA A 349 -12.48 15.25 13.49
N ASN A 350 -13.51 14.43 13.74
CA ASN A 350 -14.66 14.27 12.85
C ASN A 350 -16.00 14.25 13.62
N ASN A 351 -17.08 14.76 13.00
CA ASN A 351 -18.44 14.77 13.58
C ASN A 351 -19.32 13.70 12.93
N LEU A 352 -19.96 12.83 13.69
CA LEU A 352 -20.94 11.86 13.16
C LEU A 352 -22.20 12.52 12.59
N ARG A 353 -22.55 13.74 13.02
CA ARG A 353 -23.74 14.47 12.54
C ARG A 353 -23.55 15.04 11.14
N THR A 354 -22.30 15.14 10.66
CA THR A 354 -22.00 15.63 9.32
C THR A 354 -22.24 14.51 8.31
N ARG A 355 -23.15 14.74 7.35
CA ARG A 355 -23.44 13.75 6.30
C ARG A 355 -22.17 13.43 5.51
N GLY A 356 -21.80 12.15 5.48
CA GLY A 356 -20.59 11.68 4.81
C GLY A 356 -19.34 11.61 5.69
N ALA A 357 -19.45 11.89 6.99
CA ALA A 357 -18.40 11.69 7.98
C ALA A 357 -18.61 10.41 8.81
N GLY A 358 -17.52 9.82 9.29
CA GLY A 358 -17.54 8.73 10.28
C GLY A 358 -17.32 7.31 9.77
N PHE A 359 -17.91 6.35 10.50
CA PHE A 359 -17.72 4.92 10.25
C PHE A 359 -18.58 4.42 9.08
N GLY A 360 -18.10 3.40 8.37
CA GLY A 360 -18.87 2.73 7.31
C GLY A 360 -18.84 3.41 5.94
N THR A 361 -18.66 4.73 5.87
CA THR A 361 -18.62 5.50 4.60
C THR A 361 -17.26 5.45 3.91
N ASP A 362 -17.23 5.78 2.62
CA ASP A 362 -15.98 5.93 1.84
C ASP A 362 -15.41 7.34 1.87
N THR A 363 -16.22 8.32 2.30
CA THR A 363 -15.82 9.71 2.51
C THR A 363 -15.64 10.04 3.99
N ASN A 364 -15.01 11.18 4.26
CA ASN A 364 -14.94 11.78 5.59
C ASN A 364 -14.95 13.31 5.50
N VAL A 365 -15.33 13.96 6.60
CA VAL A 365 -15.16 15.40 6.83
C VAL A 365 -14.41 15.52 8.14
N VAL A 366 -13.19 16.04 8.06
CA VAL A 366 -12.30 16.11 9.22
C VAL A 366 -11.78 17.53 9.41
N THR A 367 -11.52 17.87 10.67
CA THR A 367 -10.79 19.08 11.04
C THR A 367 -9.44 18.65 11.60
N LEU A 368 -8.36 19.15 11.02
CA LEU A 368 -7.00 18.98 11.52
C LEU A 368 -6.76 20.04 12.59
N ILE A 369 -6.50 19.64 13.82
CA ILE A 369 -6.33 20.54 14.98
C ILE A 369 -4.91 20.38 15.50
N THR A 370 -4.18 21.49 15.57
CA THR A 370 -2.79 21.57 16.05
C THR A 370 -2.65 22.67 17.09
N ALA A 371 -1.45 22.88 17.64
CA ALA A 371 -1.18 24.01 18.53
C ALA A 371 -1.37 25.39 17.85
N ASP A 372 -1.18 25.46 16.53
CA ASP A 372 -1.27 26.72 15.77
C ASP A 372 -2.69 27.08 15.33
N GLY A 373 -3.61 26.11 15.38
CA GLY A 373 -5.00 26.33 15.00
C GLY A 373 -5.71 25.09 14.45
N ALA A 374 -6.87 25.32 13.85
CA ALA A 374 -7.72 24.29 13.27
C ALA A 374 -7.96 24.56 11.78
N LYS A 375 -7.88 23.52 10.96
CA LYS A 375 -8.09 23.55 9.51
C LYS A 375 -9.13 22.50 9.13
N GLU A 376 -10.31 22.96 8.72
CA GLU A 376 -11.37 22.09 8.22
C GLU A 376 -11.08 21.66 6.78
N LEU A 377 -11.19 20.37 6.50
CA LEU A 377 -11.09 19.81 5.15
C LEU A 377 -12.50 19.64 4.55
N PRO A 378 -12.66 19.85 3.23
CA PRO A 378 -13.93 19.57 2.56
C PRO A 378 -14.25 18.07 2.60
N ILE A 379 -15.46 17.70 2.18
CA ILE A 379 -15.81 16.28 1.98
C ILE A 379 -14.83 15.68 0.97
N MET A 380 -14.09 14.68 1.44
CA MET A 380 -13.05 14.00 0.69
C MET A 380 -13.21 12.49 0.87
N THR A 381 -12.66 11.71 -0.05
CA THR A 381 -12.47 10.28 0.15
C THR A 381 -11.49 10.04 1.30
N LYS A 382 -11.53 8.85 1.92
CA LYS A 382 -10.57 8.49 2.98
C LYS A 382 -9.11 8.49 2.51
N GLU A 383 -8.87 8.17 1.23
CA GLU A 383 -7.54 8.25 0.63
C GLU A 383 -7.06 9.70 0.51
N GLU A 384 -7.92 10.61 0.04
CA GLU A 384 -7.59 12.05 -0.05
C GLU A 384 -7.37 12.66 1.34
N VAL A 385 -8.17 12.28 2.35
CA VAL A 385 -7.93 12.72 3.74
C VAL A 385 -6.60 12.20 4.26
N ALA A 386 -6.23 10.96 3.96
CA ALA A 386 -4.94 10.40 4.36
C ALA A 386 -3.76 11.18 3.74
N GLN A 387 -3.87 11.56 2.46
CA GLN A 387 -2.86 12.41 1.82
C GLN A 387 -2.78 13.80 2.47
N ALA A 388 -3.92 14.44 2.71
CA ALA A 388 -3.97 15.77 3.36
C ALA A 388 -3.40 15.76 4.79
N ILE A 389 -3.56 14.64 5.53
CA ILE A 389 -2.92 14.46 6.83
C ILE A 389 -1.39 14.49 6.70
N PHE A 390 -0.83 13.77 5.72
CA PHE A 390 0.63 13.79 5.52
C PHE A 390 1.15 15.11 4.95
N ASP A 391 0.39 15.78 4.08
CA ASP A 391 0.73 17.14 3.64
C ASP A 391 0.89 18.10 4.82
N GLU A 392 0.00 18.02 5.81
CA GLU A 392 0.06 18.83 7.03
C GLU A 392 1.22 18.42 7.96
N ILE A 393 1.54 17.12 8.04
CA ILE A 393 2.66 16.62 8.85
C ILE A 393 4.01 17.02 8.25
N VAL A 394 4.19 16.86 6.93
CA VAL A 394 5.46 17.16 6.25
C VAL A 394 5.72 18.67 6.14
N GLY A 395 4.66 19.49 6.12
CA GLY A 395 4.78 20.94 6.11
C GLY A 395 5.27 21.57 7.42
N ARG A 396 5.54 20.77 8.46
CA ARG A 396 5.94 21.18 9.81
C ARG A 396 7.32 20.62 10.15
#